data_AF-A0A4R3GHL1-F1
#
_entry.id   AF-A0A4R3GHL1-F1
#
_cell.length_a   1.000
_cell.length_b   1.000
_cell.length_c   1.000
_cell.angle_alpha   90.00
_cell.angle_beta   90.00
_cell.angle_gamma   90.00
#
_symmetry.space_group_name_H-M   'P 1'
#
loop_
_entity.id
_entity.type
_entity.pdbx_description
1 polymer ?
#
loop_
_entity_poly.entity_id
_entity_poly.type
_entity_poly.pdbx_seq_one_letter_code
_entity_poly.pdbx_strand_id
1 'polypeptide(L)' 'MKYLLDTNVISELRKVGDGKADPNVTKWVGVQDSSDLFISVITILELERGILGIQR' A
#
# COMPACT_ATOMS: atom_id res chain seq x y z
N MET A 1 -14.98 2.60 -8.08
CA MET A 1 -14.19 3.72 -8.68
C MET A 1 -12.77 3.20 -8.78
N LYS A 2 -12.04 3.47 -9.86
CA LYS A 2 -10.69 2.92 -10.03
C LYS A 2 -9.64 3.79 -9.35
N TYR A 3 -8.74 3.17 -8.59
CA TYR A 3 -7.68 3.85 -7.86
C TYR A 3 -6.30 3.30 -8.23
N LEU A 4 -5.35 4.20 -8.43
CA LEU A 4 -3.94 3.86 -8.51
C LEU A 4 -3.31 4.16 -7.14
N LEU A 5 -2.82 3.13 -6.46
CA LEU A 5 -2.26 3.23 -5.12
C LEU A 5 -0.80 3.68 -5.19
N ASP A 6 -0.44 4.58 -4.29
CA ASP A 6 0.94 5.03 -4.09
C ASP A 6 1.68 4.13 -3.07
N THR A 7 2.96 4.42 -2.86
CA THR A 7 3.81 3.68 -1.91
C THR A 7 3.35 3.81 -0.45
N ASN A 8 2.71 4.92 -0.08
CA ASN A 8 2.25 5.15 1.29
C ASN A 8 1.06 4.25 1.63
N VAL A 9 0.06 4.17 0.74
CA VAL A 9 -1.09 3.29 0.94
C VAL A 9 -0.64 1.84 1.03
N ILE A 10 0.28 1.40 0.16
CA ILE A 10 0.83 0.04 0.24
C ILE A 10 1.57 -0.20 1.57
N SER A 11 2.30 0.80 2.06
CA SER A 11 2.99 0.71 3.36
C SER A 11 2.02 0.58 4.54
N GLU A 12 0.88 1.26 4.49
CA GLU A 12 -0.19 1.11 5.49
C GLU A 12 -0.88 -0.25 5.38
N LEU A 13 -1.15 -0.75 4.17
CA LEU A 13 -1.76 -2.07 3.98
C LEU A 13 -0.92 -3.21 4.56
N ARG A 14 0.41 -3.09 4.53
CA ARG A 14 1.31 -4.05 5.19
C ARG A 14 1.15 -4.08 6.71
N LYS A 15 0.72 -2.98 7.33
CA LYS A 15 0.51 -2.85 8.79
C LYS A 15 -0.87 -3.32 9.25
N VAL A 16 -1.81 -3.57 8.32
CA VAL A 16 -3.20 -3.95 8.64
C VAL A 16 -3.24 -5.27 9.42
N GLY A 17 -2.46 -6.27 8.99
CA GLY A 17 -2.37 -7.57 9.67
C GLY A 17 -1.84 -7.46 11.11
N ASP A 18 -1.02 -6.45 11.39
CA ASP A 18 -0.45 -6.19 12.71
C ASP A 18 -1.33 -5.28 13.58
N GLY A 19 -2.48 -4.82 13.07
CA GLY A 19 -3.37 -3.86 13.75
C GLY A 19 -2.78 -2.46 13.92
N LYS A 20 -1.73 -2.11 13.14
CA LYS A 20 -0.98 -0.85 13.26
C LYS A 20 -1.22 0.13 12.12
N ALA A 21 -2.03 -0.24 11.14
CA ALA A 21 -2.37 0.63 10.02
C ALA A 21 -3.23 1.81 10.45
N ASP A 22 -3.12 2.92 9.73
CA ASP A 22 -4.00 4.07 9.92
C ASP A 22 -5.48 3.63 9.77
N PRO A 23 -6.35 3.94 10.75
CA PRO A 23 -7.76 3.55 10.71
C PRO A 23 -8.53 4.10 9.51
N ASN A 24 -8.16 5.28 9.02
CA ASN A 24 -8.82 5.90 7.87
C ASN A 24 -8.44 5.19 6.57
N VAL A 25 -7.17 4.79 6.42
CA VAL A 25 -6.72 4.01 5.26
C VAL A 25 -7.38 2.63 5.27
N THR A 26 -7.44 1.98 6.43
CA THR A 26 -8.09 0.68 6.59
C THR A 26 -9.58 0.75 6.25
N LYS A 27 -10.29 1.76 6.77
CA LYS A 27 -11.72 1.99 6.47
C LYS A 27 -11.95 2.29 5.00
N TRP A 28 -11.10 3.10 4.37
CA TRP A 28 -11.22 3.47 2.97
C TRP A 28 -10.99 2.27 2.04
N VAL A 29 -9.94 1.47 2.26
CA VAL A 29 -9.68 0.25 1.48
C VAL A 29 -10.76 -0.80 1.71
N GLY A 30 -11.24 -0.96 2.95
CA GLY A 30 -12.22 -1.99 3.31
C GLY A 30 -13.57 -1.87 2.60
N VAL A 31 -13.85 -0.73 1.96
CA VAL A 31 -15.08 -0.51 1.17
C VAL A 31 -14.84 -0.52 -0.34
N GLN A 32 -13.60 -0.73 -0.81
CA GLN A 32 -13.28 -0.85 -2.24
C GLN A 32 -13.28 -2.31 -2.69
N ASP A 33 -13.65 -2.56 -3.94
CA ASP A 33 -13.40 -3.84 -4.58
C ASP A 33 -11.90 -3.94 -4.95
N SER A 34 -11.27 -5.07 -4.63
CA SER A 34 -9.85 -5.31 -4.97
C SER A 34 -9.55 -5.19 -6.47
N SER A 35 -10.52 -5.49 -7.35
CA SER A 35 -10.39 -5.37 -8.80
C SER A 35 -10.37 -3.93 -9.31
N ASP A 36 -10.74 -2.97 -8.46
CA ASP A 36 -10.70 -1.54 -8.71
C ASP A 36 -9.41 -0.89 -8.18
N LEU A 37 -8.52 -1.66 -7.54
CA LEU A 37 -7.25 -1.19 -6.97
C LEU A 37 -6.06 -1.61 -7.83
N PHE A 38 -5.26 -0.63 -8.24
CA PHE A 38 -4.11 -0.83 -9.12
C PHE A 38 -2.84 -0.28 -8.47
N ILE A 39 -1.68 -0.78 -8.88
CA ILE A 39 -0.36 -0.22 -8.50
C ILE A 39 0.44 0.10 -9.75
N SER A 40 1.26 1.14 -9.67
CA SER A 40 2.20 1.46 -10.75
C SER A 40 3.45 0.58 -10.65
N VAL A 41 4.05 0.25 -11.78
CA VAL A 41 5.40 -0.37 -11.82
C VAL A 41 6.45 0.51 -11.13
N ILE A 42 6.24 1.83 -11.07
CA ILE A 42 7.10 2.76 -10.34
C ILE A 42 6.97 2.55 -8.82
N THR A 43 5.76 2.33 -8.32
CA THR A 43 5.52 1.99 -6.90
C THR A 43 6.24 0.70 -6.52
N ILE A 44 6.29 -0.29 -7.42
CA ILE A 44 7.08 -1.52 -7.22
C ILE A 44 8.57 -1.20 -7.09
N LEU A 45 9.13 -0.41 -8.03
CA LEU A 45 10.53 0.01 -7.99
C LEU A 45 10.90 0.74 -6.69
N GLU A 46 10.04 1.62 -6.21
CA GLU A 46 10.25 2.34 -4.94
C GLU A 46 10.30 1.40 -3.74
N LEU A 47 9.39 0.42 -3.68
CA LEU A 47 9.38 -0.59 -2.61
C LEU A 47 10.64 -1.45 -2.63
N GLU A 48 11.08 -1.90 -3.81
CA GLU A 48 12.33 -2.67 -3.96
C GLU A 48 13.54 -1.87 -3.47
N ARG A 49 13.65 -0.60 -3.86
CA ARG A 49 14.72 0.29 -3.39
C ARG A 49 14.67 0.51 -1.88
N GLY A 50 13.48 0.71 -1.32
CA GLY A 50 13.29 0.87 0.12
C GLY A 50 13.75 -0.36 0.91
N ILE A 51 13.40 -1.56 0.45
CA ILE A 51 13.83 -2.84 1.07
C ILE A 51 15.35 -2.98 1.01
N LEU A 52 15.97 -2.74 -0.16
CA LEU A 52 17.42 -2.81 -0.31
C LEU A 52 18.17 -1.78 0.56
N GLY A 53 17.56 -0.62 0.81
CA GLY A 53 18.11 0.41 1.69
C GLY A 53 18.15 0.01 3.16
N ILE A 54 17.20 -0.83 3.62
CA ILE A 54 17.13 -1.31 5.02
C ILE A 54 18.13 -2.44 5.28
N GLN A 55 18.64 -3.12 4.24
CA GLN A 55 19.59 -4.22 4.37
C GLN A 55 21.06 -3.78 4.57
N ARG A 56 21.33 -2.48 4.73
CA ARG A 56 22.67 -1.90 4.98
C ARG A 56 22.77 -1.38 6.41
#